data_AF-A0A165WX79-F1
#
_entry.id   AF-A0A165WX79-F1
#
_cell.length_a   1.000
_cell.length_b   1.000
_cell.length_c   1.000
_cell.angle_alpha   90.00
_cell.angle_beta   90.00
_cell.angle_gamma   90.00
#
_symmetry.space_group_name_H-M   'P 1'
#
loop_
_entity.id
_entity.type
_entity.pdbx_description
1 polymer ?
#
loop_
_entity_poly.entity_id
_entity_poly.type
_entity_poly.pdbx_seq_one_letter_code
_entity_poly.pdbx_strand_id
1 'polypeptide(L)'
;FGSGDDLMDVDVAEESALLAEEARRVQAFRDALDKISLGSCTCCQELDWDMKLVNGVCTKCRADKEPTKKYSTANRMNPTFIQPDCLKSLSDVEEMVISRVLLLMQVRHTCG
;
A
#
# COMPACT_ATOMS: atom_id res chain seq x y z
N PHE A 1 -53.63 22.09 -2.95
CA PHE A 1 -52.19 22.09 -2.69
C PHE A 1 -51.62 20.93 -3.49
N GLY A 2 -50.95 21.22 -4.61
CA GLY A 2 -50.42 20.20 -5.52
C GLY A 2 -49.29 19.40 -4.87
N SER A 3 -49.21 18.12 -5.22
CA SER A 3 -48.12 17.22 -4.79
C SER A 3 -46.80 17.81 -5.26
N GLY A 4 -45.85 18.01 -4.35
CA GLY A 4 -44.54 18.61 -4.64
C GLY A 4 -43.62 17.74 -5.51
N ASP A 5 -44.14 16.67 -6.10
CA ASP A 5 -43.40 15.74 -6.96
C ASP A 5 -42.97 16.41 -8.28
N ASP A 6 -43.71 17.44 -8.73
CA ASP A 6 -43.40 18.22 -9.94
C ASP A 6 -42.16 19.14 -9.77
N LEU A 7 -41.62 19.31 -8.56
CA LEU A 7 -40.46 20.16 -8.28
C LEU A 7 -39.11 19.43 -8.38
N MET A 8 -39.12 18.10 -8.52
CA MET A 8 -37.90 17.28 -8.61
C MET A 8 -37.56 16.87 -10.05
N ASP A 9 -38.40 17.23 -11.02
CA ASP A 9 -38.18 16.99 -12.46
C ASP A 9 -37.50 18.20 -13.11
N VAL A 10 -36.42 18.66 -12.48
CA VAL A 10 -35.52 19.63 -13.11
C VAL A 10 -34.56 18.80 -13.95
N ASP A 11 -34.73 18.86 -15.26
CA ASP A 11 -33.70 18.49 -16.24
C ASP A 11 -32.48 19.38 -16.00
N VAL A 12 -31.69 19.06 -14.97
CA VAL A 12 -30.35 19.59 -14.82
C VAL A 12 -29.59 18.99 -15.98
N ALA A 13 -29.43 19.78 -17.05
CA ALA A 13 -28.55 19.42 -18.14
C ALA A 13 -27.26 18.88 -17.51
N GLU A 14 -26.83 17.68 -17.94
CA GLU A 14 -25.54 17.09 -17.56
C GLU A 14 -24.41 17.96 -18.13
N GLU A 15 -24.34 19.22 -17.74
CA GLU A 15 -23.18 20.05 -17.91
C GLU A 15 -22.13 19.46 -16.98
N SER A 16 -21.18 18.75 -17.58
CA SER A 16 -19.99 18.27 -16.90
C SER A 16 -19.43 19.40 -16.04
N ALA A 17 -19.33 19.17 -14.73
CA ALA A 17 -18.73 20.11 -13.77
C ALA A 17 -17.25 20.44 -14.11
N LEU A 18 -16.66 19.69 -15.04
CA LEU A 18 -15.30 19.86 -15.54
C LEU A 18 -15.32 20.28 -17.01
N LEU A 19 -14.44 21.20 -17.37
CA LEU A 19 -14.08 21.44 -18.76
C LEU A 19 -13.45 20.17 -19.35
N ALA A 20 -13.55 19.98 -20.66
CA ALA A 20 -13.01 18.79 -21.34
C ALA A 20 -11.52 18.53 -21.04
N GLU A 21 -10.71 19.58 -20.92
CA GLU A 21 -9.29 19.48 -20.58
C GLU A 21 -9.07 19.03 -19.13
N GLU A 22 -9.91 19.48 -18.20
CA GLU A 22 -9.87 19.08 -16.79
C GLU A 22 -10.30 17.63 -16.63
N ALA A 23 -11.38 17.24 -17.31
CA ALA A 23 -11.84 15.85 -17.36
C ALA A 23 -10.74 14.90 -17.87
N ARG A 24 -10.01 15.30 -18.91
CA ARG A 24 -8.85 14.54 -19.43
C ARG A 24 -7.75 14.38 -18.40
N ARG A 25 -7.43 15.45 -17.64
CA ARG A 25 -6.39 15.40 -16.58
C ARG A 25 -6.83 14.52 -15.41
N VAL A 26 -8.08 14.62 -14.98
CA VAL A 26 -8.65 13.76 -13.94
C VAL A 26 -8.62 12.29 -14.36
N GLN A 27 -8.96 12.00 -15.62
CA GLN A 27 -8.89 10.63 -16.13
C GLN A 27 -7.45 10.12 -16.15
N ALA A 28 -6.49 10.91 -16.64
CA ALA A 28 -5.07 10.52 -16.64
C ALA A 28 -4.54 10.27 -15.21
N PHE A 29 -5.01 11.04 -14.22
CA PHE A 29 -4.67 10.81 -12.82
C PHE A 29 -5.27 9.50 -12.29
N ARG A 30 -6.53 9.20 -12.59
CA ARG A 30 -7.18 7.91 -12.24
C ARG A 30 -6.45 6.73 -12.88
N ASP A 31 -6.14 6.82 -14.17
CA ASP A 31 -5.38 5.80 -14.89
C ASP A 31 -3.98 5.60 -14.29
N ALA A 32 -3.37 6.64 -13.74
CA ALA A 32 -2.10 6.54 -13.04
C ALA A 32 -2.25 5.88 -11.67
N LEU A 33 -3.33 6.16 -10.94
CA LEU A 33 -3.64 5.50 -9.67
C LEU A 33 -3.92 4.01 -9.85
N ASP A 34 -4.67 3.63 -10.88
CA ASP A 34 -5.02 2.22 -11.16
C ASP A 34 -3.80 1.38 -11.57
N LYS A 35 -2.74 2.03 -12.07
CA LYS A 35 -1.47 1.36 -12.40
C LYS A 35 -0.61 1.07 -11.16
N ILE A 36 -0.87 1.75 -10.04
CA ILE A 36 -0.09 1.54 -8.82
C ILE A 36 -0.53 0.21 -8.21
N SER A 37 0.44 -0.69 -8.02
CA SER A 37 0.16 -2.03 -7.51
C SER A 37 0.90 -2.27 -6.20
N LEU A 38 0.21 -2.90 -5.24
CA LEU A 38 0.86 -3.39 -4.03
C LEU A 38 1.55 -4.72 -4.37
N GLY A 39 2.88 -4.71 -4.38
CA GLY A 39 3.69 -5.91 -4.60
C GLY A 39 4.04 -6.58 -3.28
N SER A 40 4.22 -7.90 -3.32
CA SER A 40 4.81 -8.67 -2.21
C SER A 40 6.05 -9.41 -2.71
N CYS A 41 7.16 -9.26 -2.01
CA CYS A 41 8.38 -10.01 -2.32
C CYS A 41 8.30 -11.44 -1.76
N THR A 42 8.56 -12.45 -2.58
CA THR A 42 8.59 -13.86 -2.13
C THR A 42 9.80 -14.20 -1.26
N CYS A 43 10.86 -13.41 -1.33
CA CYS A 43 12.07 -13.62 -0.53
C CYS A 43 11.96 -12.98 0.87
N CYS A 44 11.74 -11.66 0.95
CA CYS A 44 11.69 -10.95 2.23
C CYS A 44 10.28 -10.78 2.82
N GLN A 45 9.22 -11.15 2.07
CA GLN A 45 7.82 -11.00 2.48
C GLN A 45 7.38 -9.55 2.74
N GLU A 46 8.22 -8.56 2.40
CA GLU A 46 7.84 -7.15 2.43
C GLU A 46 6.74 -6.86 1.40
N LEU A 47 5.81 -6.01 1.80
CA LEU A 47 4.73 -5.44 0.99
C LEU A 47 5.03 -3.97 0.74
N ASP A 48 5.04 -3.54 -0.51
CA ASP A 48 5.26 -2.14 -0.86
C ASP A 48 4.63 -1.80 -2.22
N TRP A 49 4.38 -0.51 -2.44
CA TRP A 49 3.82 -0.01 -3.68
C TRP A 49 4.89 0.01 -4.78
N ASP A 50 4.55 -0.49 -5.96
CA ASP A 50 5.39 -0.47 -7.15
C ASP A 50 6.80 -1.06 -6.92
N MET A 51 6.90 -2.19 -6.21
CA MET A 51 8.15 -2.87 -5.83
C MET A 51 9.09 -3.25 -6.99
N LYS A 52 8.65 -3.14 -8.25
CA LYS A 52 9.41 -3.58 -9.44
C LYS A 52 9.92 -5.02 -9.28
N LEU A 53 9.00 -5.92 -8.91
CA LEU A 53 9.28 -7.33 -8.73
C LEU A 53 9.73 -7.96 -10.06
N VAL A 54 10.75 -8.79 -10.01
CA VAL A 54 11.20 -9.62 -11.13
C VAL A 54 11.21 -11.05 -10.61
N ASN A 55 10.41 -11.93 -11.23
CA ASN A 55 10.14 -13.28 -10.75
C ASN A 55 9.69 -13.31 -9.28
N GLY A 56 8.88 -12.34 -8.86
CA GLY A 56 8.39 -12.24 -7.48
C GLY A 56 9.41 -11.73 -6.45
N VAL A 57 10.64 -11.38 -6.85
CA VAL A 57 11.69 -10.92 -5.93
C VAL A 57 11.96 -9.44 -6.10
N CYS A 58 12.06 -8.69 -4.99
CA CYS A 58 12.36 -7.26 -5.00
C CYS A 58 13.82 -6.94 -5.32
N THR A 59 14.09 -5.70 -5.74
CA THR A 59 15.44 -5.24 -6.13
C THR A 59 16.49 -5.49 -5.04
N LYS A 60 16.16 -5.24 -3.76
CA LYS A 60 17.09 -5.46 -2.63
C LYS A 60 17.48 -6.93 -2.49
N CYS A 61 16.50 -7.84 -2.53
CA CYS A 61 16.76 -9.28 -2.42
C CYS A 61 17.49 -9.85 -3.65
N ARG A 62 17.29 -9.27 -4.85
CA ARG A 62 18.06 -9.66 -6.06
C ARG A 62 19.51 -9.15 -6.01
N ALA A 63 19.74 -8.02 -5.36
CA ALA A 63 21.07 -7.43 -5.19
C ALA A 63 21.92 -8.23 -4.20
N ASP A 64 21.30 -8.85 -3.19
CA ASP A 64 21.97 -9.77 -2.27
C ASP A 64 22.54 -10.97 -3.06
N LYS A 65 23.87 -11.16 -3.00
CA LYS A 65 24.60 -12.25 -3.69
C LYS A 65 25.04 -13.36 -2.73
N GLU A 66 24.67 -13.28 -1.46
CA GLU A 66 25.00 -14.31 -0.49
C GLU A 66 24.36 -15.66 -0.88
N PRO A 67 25.02 -16.79 -0.53
CA PRO A 67 24.47 -18.13 -0.75
C PRO A 67 23.10 -18.32 -0.08
N THR A 68 22.98 -17.82 1.15
CA THR A 68 21.72 -17.75 1.88
C THR A 68 21.26 -16.30 1.92
N LYS A 69 20.16 -15.97 1.26
CA LYS A 69 19.65 -14.60 1.24
C LYS A 69 19.27 -14.15 2.64
N LYS A 70 19.67 -12.95 3.01
CA LYS A 70 19.50 -12.38 4.35
C LYS A 70 18.07 -12.45 4.86
N TYR A 71 17.08 -12.20 4.01
CA TYR A 71 15.67 -12.17 4.41
C TYR A 71 14.89 -13.42 3.98
N SER A 72 15.55 -14.41 3.36
CA SER A 72 14.87 -15.64 2.97
C SER A 72 14.48 -16.47 4.18
N THR A 73 13.47 -17.33 3.99
CA THR A 73 13.07 -18.35 4.98
C THR A 73 14.25 -19.24 5.41
N ALA A 74 15.22 -19.47 4.54
CA ALA A 74 16.42 -20.26 4.85
C ALA A 74 17.28 -19.61 5.93
N ASN A 75 17.29 -18.28 6.06
CA ASN A 75 18.01 -17.57 7.12
C ASN A 75 17.26 -17.55 8.47
N ARG A 76 16.04 -18.11 8.54
CA ARG A 76 15.23 -18.20 9.77
C ARG A 76 15.10 -16.86 10.52
N MET A 77 15.08 -15.74 9.78
CA MET A 77 14.97 -14.41 10.36
C MET A 77 13.57 -14.15 10.91
N ASN A 78 12.53 -14.75 10.31
CA ASN A 78 11.17 -14.64 10.81
C ASN A 78 11.05 -15.47 12.10
N PRO A 79 10.75 -14.83 13.25
CA PRO A 79 10.54 -15.55 14.49
C PRO A 79 9.35 -16.49 14.32
N THR A 80 9.49 -17.72 14.82
CA THR A 80 8.39 -18.68 14.88
C THR A 80 7.27 -18.17 15.79
N PHE A 81 6.06 -18.70 15.65
CA PHE A 81 4.96 -18.45 16.61
C PHE A 81 5.32 -18.85 18.04
N ILE A 82 6.34 -19.71 18.20
CA ILE A 82 6.91 -20.03 19.50
C ILE A 82 7.80 -18.87 19.94
N GLN A 83 7.36 -18.16 20.97
CA GLN A 83 8.15 -17.15 21.65
C GLN A 83 9.32 -17.83 22.39
N PRO A 84 10.58 -17.46 22.09
CA PRO A 84 11.75 -17.92 22.85
C PRO A 84 11.60 -17.60 24.34
N ASP A 85 12.12 -18.46 25.21
CA ASP A 85 12.01 -18.27 26.66
C ASP A 85 12.58 -16.92 27.13
N CYS A 86 13.63 -16.43 26.47
CA CYS A 86 14.23 -15.13 26.77
C CYS A 86 13.35 -13.92 26.45
N LEU A 87 12.23 -14.10 25.72
CA LEU A 87 11.29 -13.03 25.38
C LEU A 87 9.98 -13.11 26.20
N LYS A 88 9.77 -14.15 27.03
CA LYS A 88 8.48 -14.42 27.72
C LYS A 88 8.18 -13.51 28.93
N SER A 89 9.16 -12.75 29.42
CA SER A 89 9.03 -11.96 30.65
C SER A 89 9.56 -10.53 30.49
N LEU A 90 9.43 -9.97 29.28
CA LEU A 90 9.79 -8.59 29.00
C LEU A 90 8.75 -7.65 29.60
N SER A 91 9.20 -6.51 30.13
CA SER A 91 8.33 -5.39 30.45
C SER A 91 7.83 -4.70 29.18
N ASP A 92 6.71 -3.97 29.28
CA ASP A 92 6.14 -3.19 28.17
C ASP A 92 7.20 -2.30 27.49
N VAL A 93 8.10 -1.71 28.27
CA VAL A 93 9.20 -0.86 27.76
C VAL A 93 10.22 -1.68 26.96
N GLU A 94 10.59 -2.87 27.45
CA GLU A 94 11.55 -3.75 26.75
C GLU A 94 10.97 -4.31 25.45
N GLU A 95 9.68 -4.66 25.43
CA GLU A 95 8.99 -5.07 24.21
C GLU A 95 8.95 -3.96 23.15
N MET A 96 8.66 -2.72 23.58
CA MET A 96 8.64 -1.56 22.69
C MET A 96 10.02 -1.27 22.06
N VAL A 97 11.11 -1.51 22.78
CA VAL A 97 12.48 -1.32 22.26
C VAL A 97 12.82 -2.38 21.20
N ILE A 98 12.27 -3.59 21.31
CA ILE A 98 12.56 -4.70 20.39
C ILE A 98 11.69 -4.66 19.13
N SER A 99 10.42 -4.27 19.23
CA SER A 99 9.49 -4.23 18.10
C SER A 99 9.77 -3.06 17.15
N ARG A 100 10.53 -3.30 16.08
CA ARG A 100 10.67 -2.35 14.95
C ARG A 100 9.39 -2.38 14.10
N VAL A 101 8.35 -1.67 14.51
CA VAL A 101 7.14 -1.52 13.70
C VAL A 101 7.44 -0.63 12.49
N LEU A 102 7.30 -1.16 11.28
CA LEU A 102 7.32 -0.38 10.05
C LEU A 102 5.89 0.06 9.74
N LEU A 103 5.56 1.34 9.96
CA LEU A 103 4.29 1.90 9.52
C LEU A 103 4.34 2.12 8.00
N LEU A 104 3.44 1.45 7.26
CA LEU A 104 3.22 1.70 5.83
C LEU A 104 2.13 2.77 5.69
N MET A 105 2.51 3.96 5.23
CA MET A 105 1.58 5.07 4.98
C MET A 105 1.87 5.67 3.60
N GLN A 106 0.86 5.70 2.73
CA GLN A 106 0.95 6.35 1.43
C GLN A 106 0.22 7.69 1.48
N VAL A 107 0.96 8.79 1.46
CA VAL A 107 0.42 10.15 1.42
C VAL A 107 0.45 10.66 -0.02
N ARG A 108 -0.69 11.10 -0.55
CA ARG A 108 -0.77 11.74 -1.87
C ARG A 108 -1.28 13.17 -1.69
N HIS A 109 -0.50 14.14 -2.14
CA HIS A 109 -0.89 15.55 -2.16
C HIS A 109 -1.63 15.84 -3.47
N THR A 110 -2.80 16.47 -3.38
CA THR A 110 -3.49 17.06 -4.53
C THR A 110 -3.35 18.58 -4.44
N CYS A 111 -2.69 19.20 -5.42
CA CYS A 111 -2.72 20.65 -5.59
C CYS A 111 -4.06 20.99 -6.25
N GLY A 112 -4.90 21.78 -5.57
CA GLY A 112 -6.11 22.36 -6.15
C GLY A 112 -5.79 23.48 -7.13
#